data_AF-A0AAV8YSW6-F1
#
_entry.id   AF-A0AAV8YSW6-F1
#
_cell.length_a   1.000
_cell.length_b   1.000
_cell.length_c   1.000
_cell.angle_alpha   90.00
_cell.angle_beta   90.00
_cell.angle_gamma   90.00
#
_symmetry.space_group_name_H-M   'P 1'
#
loop_
_entity.id
_entity.type
_entity.pdbx_description
1 polymer ?
#
loop_
_entity_poly.entity_id
_entity_poly.type
_entity_poly.pdbx_seq_one_letter_code
_entity_poly.pdbx_strand_id
1 'polypeptide(L)'
;MTSCDRDGLPNLTQMHKITILQMMGYGDRTRTQAEVVRLFQEKYPELPPISQGTVCKIEKQFRKRGHVRQLKKNPPNKLIDDQKLDVMLMLEAKTSAIAYAQTASALIISHSSILRVLTENQMHPYKLVPTNELAKDHFDRRILFCEQMMQMIGDNTLQMENVLFSDESTFTLHGHAAAD
;
A
#
# COMPACT_ATOMS: atom_id res chain seq x y z
N MET A 1 35.35 2.82 -30.53
CA MET A 1 34.08 3.03 -29.80
C MET A 1 33.10 1.96 -30.25
N THR A 2 32.93 0.88 -29.50
CA THR A 2 32.05 -0.23 -29.88
C THR A 2 30.72 -0.14 -29.14
N SER A 3 29.66 -0.11 -29.95
CA SER A 3 28.25 -0.11 -29.56
C SER A 3 27.95 -1.28 -28.61
N CYS A 4 27.49 -0.97 -27.39
CA CYS A 4 27.15 -1.92 -26.33
C CYS A 4 25.66 -1.82 -25.97
N ASP A 5 24.80 -1.67 -26.97
CA ASP A 5 23.36 -1.62 -26.77
C ASP A 5 22.70 -2.69 -27.62
N ARG A 6 22.50 -3.86 -27.01
CA ARG A 6 21.21 -4.55 -26.84
C ARG A 6 21.43 -5.67 -25.82
N ASP A 7 20.34 -6.26 -25.36
CA ASP A 7 20.23 -7.33 -24.36
C ASP A 7 19.99 -6.85 -22.92
N GLY A 8 18.80 -7.24 -22.44
CA GLY A 8 18.42 -7.18 -21.04
C GLY A 8 19.41 -7.99 -20.21
N LEU A 9 19.76 -7.46 -19.04
CA LEU A 9 20.76 -8.08 -18.18
C LEU A 9 20.28 -9.49 -17.77
N PRO A 10 21.07 -10.56 -18.01
CA PRO A 10 20.76 -11.86 -17.42
C PRO A 10 20.66 -11.73 -15.90
N ASN A 11 19.86 -12.59 -15.27
CA ASN A 11 19.56 -12.51 -13.83
C ASN A 11 20.80 -12.91 -13.00
N LEU A 12 21.79 -12.03 -12.98
CA LEU A 12 23.07 -12.19 -12.29
C LEU A 12 22.89 -11.79 -10.83
N THR A 13 23.27 -12.70 -9.93
CA THR A 13 23.36 -12.44 -8.49
C THR A 13 24.41 -11.36 -8.20
N GLN A 14 24.37 -10.77 -7.00
CA GLN A 14 25.41 -9.81 -6.60
C GLN A 14 26.81 -10.44 -6.60
N MET A 15 26.90 -11.72 -6.22
CA MET A 15 28.16 -12.48 -6.19
C MET A 15 28.76 -12.66 -7.58
N HIS A 16 27.93 -12.95 -8.60
CA HIS A 16 28.40 -13.04 -9.98
C HIS A 16 28.96 -11.70 -10.46
N LYS A 17 28.31 -10.59 -10.11
CA LYS A 17 28.80 -9.24 -10.47
C LYS A 17 30.12 -8.90 -9.78
N ILE A 18 30.29 -9.27 -8.51
CA ILE A 18 31.56 -9.10 -7.79
C ILE A 18 32.67 -9.94 -8.44
N THR A 19 32.37 -11.19 -8.78
CA THR A 19 33.32 -12.09 -9.44
C THR A 19 33.79 -11.54 -10.78
N ILE A 20 32.87 -10.97 -11.58
CA ILE A 20 33.21 -10.28 -12.83
C ILE A 20 34.17 -9.10 -12.58
N LEU A 21 33.92 -8.30 -11.54
CA LEU A 21 34.80 -7.18 -11.18
C LEU A 21 36.19 -7.64 -10.70
N GLN A 22 36.27 -8.76 -9.96
CA GLN A 22 37.53 -9.38 -9.58
C GLN A 22 38.31 -9.88 -10.80
N MET A 23 37.64 -10.56 -11.74
CA MET A 23 38.25 -11.07 -12.98
C MET A 23 38.78 -9.94 -13.87
N MET A 24 38.08 -8.81 -13.93
CA MET A 24 38.53 -7.61 -14.66
C MET A 24 39.82 -7.00 -14.11
N GLY A 25 40.25 -7.36 -12.89
CA GLY A 25 41.41 -6.74 -12.24
C GLY A 25 41.09 -5.31 -11.82
N TYR A 26 40.19 -5.17 -10.85
CA TYR A 26 39.59 -3.89 -10.47
C TYR A 26 40.66 -2.85 -10.09
N GLY A 27 40.70 -1.71 -10.81
CA GLY A 27 41.71 -0.65 -10.68
C GLY A 27 42.56 -0.51 -11.94
N ASP A 28 43.31 -1.56 -12.28
CA ASP A 28 44.35 -1.54 -13.32
C ASP A 28 43.88 -2.02 -14.70
N ARG A 29 42.64 -2.54 -14.81
CA ARG A 29 42.06 -3.09 -16.07
C ARG A 29 43.01 -4.08 -16.76
N THR A 30 43.55 -5.01 -15.98
CA THR A 30 44.53 -5.97 -16.50
C THR A 30 43.97 -6.92 -17.56
N ARG A 31 42.63 -7.04 -17.66
CA ARG A 31 41.95 -7.93 -18.62
C ARG A 31 40.89 -7.20 -19.42
N THR A 32 40.76 -7.58 -20.69
CA THR A 32 39.71 -7.05 -21.57
C THR A 32 38.34 -7.64 -21.22
N GLN A 33 37.25 -6.95 -21.57
CA GLN A 33 35.89 -7.48 -21.30
C GLN A 33 35.64 -8.82 -22.01
N ALA A 34 36.26 -9.05 -23.17
CA ALA A 34 36.18 -10.30 -23.92
C ALA A 34 36.79 -11.49 -23.16
N GLU A 35 37.97 -11.30 -22.57
CA GLU A 35 38.64 -12.32 -21.76
C GLU A 35 37.85 -12.64 -20.50
N VAL A 36 37.26 -11.63 -19.87
CA VAL A 36 36.44 -11.82 -18.67
C VAL A 36 35.16 -12.60 -18.98
N VAL A 37 34.54 -12.38 -20.14
CA VAL A 37 33.41 -13.21 -20.58
C VAL A 37 33.83 -14.68 -20.70
N ARG A 38 34.99 -14.96 -21.31
CA ARG A 38 35.51 -16.33 -21.45
C ARG A 38 35.76 -16.98 -20.10
N LEU A 39 36.47 -16.30 -19.21
CA LEU A 39 36.79 -16.78 -17.85
C LEU A 39 35.54 -16.98 -16.99
N PHE A 40 34.54 -16.11 -17.16
CA PHE A 40 33.28 -16.24 -16.44
C PHE A 40 32.47 -17.44 -16.93
N GLN A 41 32.44 -17.67 -18.25
CA GLN A 41 31.77 -18.85 -18.82
C GLN A 41 32.46 -20.16 -18.44
N GLU A 42 33.78 -20.16 -18.35
CA GLU A 42 34.57 -21.31 -17.89
C GLU A 42 34.30 -21.62 -16.41
N LYS A 43 34.16 -20.59 -15.57
CA LYS A 43 33.89 -20.74 -14.14
C LYS A 43 32.44 -21.14 -13.83
N TYR A 44 31.49 -20.73 -14.66
CA TYR A 44 30.06 -20.97 -14.47
C TYR A 44 29.43 -21.52 -15.76
N PRO A 45 29.73 -22.77 -16.15
CA PRO A 45 29.21 -23.38 -17.38
C PRO A 45 27.69 -23.57 -17.36
N GLU A 46 27.07 -23.64 -16.17
CA GLU A 46 25.63 -23.77 -15.97
C GLU A 46 24.84 -22.48 -16.23
N LEU A 47 25.51 -21.32 -16.31
CA LEU A 47 24.86 -20.04 -16.53
C LEU A 47 24.75 -19.69 -18.02
N PRO A 48 23.69 -18.95 -18.41
CA PRO A 48 23.59 -18.40 -19.76
C PRO A 48 24.81 -17.52 -20.11
N PRO A 49 25.31 -17.58 -21.35
CA PRO A 49 26.41 -16.75 -21.79
C PRO A 49 26.17 -15.26 -21.54
N ILE A 50 27.12 -14.62 -20.84
CA ILE A 50 27.10 -13.19 -20.61
C ILE A 50 27.72 -12.44 -21.80
N SER A 51 27.15 -11.31 -22.18
CA SER A 51 27.71 -10.46 -23.24
C SER A 51 28.80 -9.51 -22.72
N GLN A 52 29.73 -9.11 -23.59
CA GLN A 52 30.73 -8.07 -23.26
C GLN A 52 30.05 -6.76 -22.81
N GLY A 53 28.90 -6.42 -23.41
CA GLY A 53 28.09 -5.29 -23.02
C GLY A 53 27.58 -5.37 -21.58
N THR A 54 27.27 -6.58 -21.10
CA THR A 54 26.87 -6.81 -19.70
C THR A 54 28.02 -6.51 -18.74
N VAL A 55 29.23 -6.99 -19.05
CA VAL A 55 30.45 -6.71 -18.27
C VAL A 55 30.74 -5.20 -18.24
N CYS A 56 30.67 -4.53 -19.39
CA CYS A 56 30.84 -3.08 -19.52
C CYS A 56 29.80 -2.29 -18.69
N LYS A 57 28.52 -2.69 -18.72
CA LYS A 57 27.46 -2.07 -17.92
C LYS A 57 27.71 -2.24 -16.41
N ILE A 58 28.17 -3.41 -15.98
CA ILE A 58 28.51 -3.67 -14.57
C ILE A 58 29.69 -2.81 -14.13
N GLU A 59 30.77 -2.75 -14.91
CA GLU A 59 31.94 -1.90 -14.64
C GLU A 59 31.53 -0.42 -14.51
N LYS A 60 30.77 0.10 -15.48
CA LYS A 60 30.29 1.49 -15.48
C LYS A 60 29.40 1.78 -14.28
N GLN A 61 28.46 0.89 -13.95
CA GLN A 61 27.59 1.09 -12.78
C GLN A 61 28.37 1.09 -11.49
N PHE A 62 29.34 0.19 -11.34
CA PHE A 62 30.17 0.12 -10.16
C PHE A 62 31.07 1.36 -10.03
N ARG A 63 31.73 1.82 -11.10
CA ARG A 63 32.52 3.07 -11.07
C ARG A 63 31.69 4.30 -10.69
N LYS A 64 30.43 4.36 -11.13
CA LYS A 64 29.54 5.48 -10.83
C LYS A 64 28.98 5.45 -9.41
N ARG A 65 28.68 4.27 -8.86
CA ARG A 65 27.91 4.12 -7.61
C ARG A 65 28.72 3.54 -6.44
N GLY A 66 29.84 2.88 -6.71
CA GLY A 66 30.65 2.16 -5.72
C GLY A 66 30.09 0.82 -5.26
N HIS A 67 28.97 0.35 -5.82
CA HIS A 67 28.35 -0.92 -5.41
C HIS A 67 27.63 -1.66 -6.56
N VAL A 68 27.45 -2.97 -6.43
CA VAL A 68 26.78 -3.84 -7.43
C VAL A 68 25.28 -4.08 -7.19
N ARG A 69 24.69 -3.49 -6.14
CA ARG A 69 23.28 -3.71 -5.77
C ARG A 69 22.34 -3.27 -6.88
N GLN A 70 21.33 -4.11 -7.16
CA GLN A 70 20.22 -3.73 -8.04
C GLN A 70 19.32 -2.75 -7.30
N LEU A 71 19.05 -1.60 -7.91
CA LEU A 71 18.05 -0.66 -7.38
C LEU A 71 16.66 -1.18 -7.73
N LYS A 72 15.78 -1.18 -6.74
CA LYS A 72 14.35 -1.33 -7.00
C LYS A 72 13.94 -0.13 -7.87
N LYS A 73 13.42 -0.38 -9.07
CA LYS A 73 12.80 0.67 -9.86
C LYS A 73 11.52 1.08 -9.13
N ASN A 74 11.38 2.37 -8.81
CA ASN A 74 10.10 2.87 -8.37
C ASN A 74 9.11 2.71 -9.54
N PRO A 75 7.89 2.21 -9.29
CA PRO A 75 6.88 2.15 -10.32
C PRO A 75 6.61 3.58 -10.83
N PRO A 76 6.38 3.77 -12.14
CA PRO A 76 6.29 5.08 -12.77
C PRO A 76 5.19 5.99 -12.18
N ASN A 77 4.15 5.41 -11.58
CA ASN A 77 3.00 6.12 -11.01
C ASN A 77 2.95 6.01 -9.48
N LYS A 78 4.10 6.14 -8.81
CA LYS A 78 4.10 6.27 -7.35
C LYS A 78 3.74 7.72 -7.00
N LEU A 79 2.66 7.91 -6.25
CA LEU A 79 2.30 9.22 -5.71
C LEU A 79 3.41 9.70 -4.76
N ILE A 80 3.69 11.00 -4.81
CA ILE A 80 4.59 11.70 -3.88
C ILE A 80 3.87 11.82 -2.53
N ASP A 81 4.62 11.89 -1.43
CA ASP A 81 4.04 11.89 -0.09
C ASP A 81 3.06 13.05 0.14
N ASP A 82 3.33 14.24 -0.40
CA ASP A 82 2.39 15.38 -0.34
C ASP A 82 1.04 15.06 -0.99
N GLN A 83 1.06 14.41 -2.16
CA GLN A 83 -0.16 14.00 -2.85
C GLN A 83 -0.94 12.94 -2.05
N LYS A 84 -0.23 12.08 -1.31
CA LYS A 84 -0.89 11.13 -0.42
C LYS A 84 -1.57 11.84 0.75
N LEU A 85 -0.90 12.84 1.31
CA LEU A 85 -1.43 13.65 2.40
C LEU A 85 -2.69 14.40 1.96
N ASP A 86 -2.67 15.01 0.77
CA ASP A 86 -3.84 15.70 0.21
C ASP A 86 -5.03 14.74 0.00
N VAL A 87 -4.76 13.52 -0.49
CA VAL A 87 -5.79 12.48 -0.64
C VAL A 87 -6.40 12.13 0.71
N MET A 88 -5.57 11.95 1.75
CA MET A 88 -6.04 11.60 3.08
C MET A 88 -6.89 12.72 3.69
N LEU A 89 -6.41 13.97 3.64
CA LEU A 89 -7.11 15.13 4.20
C LEU A 89 -8.49 15.35 3.55
N MET A 90 -8.55 15.23 2.22
CA MET A 90 -9.80 15.38 1.48
C MET A 90 -10.83 14.30 1.81
N LEU A 91 -10.38 13.07 2.08
CA LEU A 91 -11.25 11.95 2.45
C LEU A 91 -11.68 12.01 3.92
N GLU A 92 -10.84 12.52 4.81
CA GLU A 92 -11.20 12.76 6.20
C GLU A 92 -12.27 13.86 6.33
N ALA A 93 -12.12 14.95 5.58
CA ALA A 93 -13.09 16.05 5.56
C ALA A 93 -14.45 15.66 4.97
N LYS A 94 -14.53 14.58 4.19
CA LYS A 94 -15.75 14.14 3.49
C LYS A 94 -16.08 12.70 3.84
N THR A 95 -16.92 12.51 4.85
CA THR A 95 -17.36 11.19 5.34
C THR A 95 -18.43 10.53 4.44
N SER A 96 -18.20 10.42 3.13
CA SER A 96 -19.15 9.74 2.22
C SER A 96 -18.47 8.99 1.08
N ALA A 97 -19.12 7.95 0.53
CA ALA A 97 -18.64 7.24 -0.65
C ALA A 97 -18.47 8.14 -1.89
N ILE A 98 -19.19 9.27 -1.93
CA ILE A 98 -19.09 10.28 -2.99
C ILE A 98 -17.73 11.02 -2.91
N ALA A 99 -17.10 11.04 -1.73
CA ALA A 99 -15.80 11.66 -1.53
C ALA A 99 -14.72 11.04 -2.41
N TYR A 100 -14.77 9.74 -2.72
CA TYR A 100 -13.74 9.09 -3.55
C TYR A 100 -13.67 9.65 -4.98
N ALA A 101 -14.83 9.75 -5.64
CA ALA A 101 -14.91 10.28 -7.00
C ALA A 101 -14.58 11.78 -7.03
N GLN A 102 -15.05 12.53 -6.03
CA GLN A 102 -14.74 13.95 -5.92
C GLN A 102 -13.24 14.19 -5.68
N THR A 103 -12.60 13.42 -4.80
CA THR A 103 -11.16 13.51 -4.52
C THR A 103 -10.34 13.12 -5.74
N ALA A 104 -10.73 12.07 -6.46
CA ALA A 104 -10.06 11.66 -7.71
C ALA A 104 -10.09 12.77 -8.76
N SER A 105 -11.26 13.40 -8.94
CA SER A 105 -11.42 14.52 -9.87
C SER A 105 -10.68 15.78 -9.40
N ALA A 106 -10.70 16.08 -8.10
CA ALA A 106 -10.10 17.29 -7.54
C ALA A 106 -8.56 17.24 -7.59
N LEU A 107 -7.97 16.10 -7.27
CA LEU A 107 -6.52 15.92 -7.23
C LEU A 107 -5.93 15.40 -8.55
N ILE A 108 -6.77 15.06 -9.53
CA ILE A 108 -6.37 14.47 -10.83
C ILE A 108 -5.55 13.19 -10.59
N ILE A 109 -6.03 12.36 -9.67
CA ILE A 109 -5.40 11.09 -9.28
C ILE A 109 -6.32 9.95 -9.69
N SER A 110 -5.73 8.85 -10.19
CA SER A 110 -6.52 7.67 -10.52
C SER A 110 -7.14 7.03 -9.28
N HIS A 111 -8.36 6.51 -9.43
CA HIS A 111 -9.06 5.76 -8.36
C HIS A 111 -8.19 4.64 -7.76
N SER A 112 -7.43 3.93 -8.60
CA SER A 112 -6.54 2.85 -8.17
C SER A 112 -5.42 3.37 -7.25
N SER A 113 -4.93 4.59 -7.49
CA SER A 113 -3.89 5.20 -6.66
C SER A 113 -4.45 5.64 -5.31
N ILE A 114 -5.66 6.20 -5.28
CA ILE A 114 -6.38 6.53 -4.03
C ILE A 114 -6.61 5.26 -3.20
N LEU A 115 -7.11 4.19 -3.82
CA LEU A 115 -7.32 2.92 -3.12
C LEU A 115 -6.03 2.35 -2.54
N ARG A 116 -4.92 2.47 -3.27
CA ARG A 116 -3.60 2.08 -2.76
C ARG A 116 -3.19 2.91 -1.54
N VAL A 117 -3.37 4.24 -1.59
CA VAL A 117 -3.08 5.13 -0.44
C VAL A 117 -3.92 4.73 0.77
N LEU A 118 -5.20 4.42 0.60
CA LEU A 118 -6.07 3.96 1.69
C LEU A 118 -5.60 2.64 2.29
N THR A 119 -5.27 1.68 1.44
CA THR A 119 -4.81 0.36 1.87
C THR A 119 -3.46 0.45 2.59
N GLU A 120 -2.54 1.29 2.09
CA GLU A 120 -1.24 1.57 2.73
C GLU A 120 -1.41 2.21 4.11
N ASN A 121 -2.45 3.03 4.31
CA ASN A 121 -2.73 3.73 5.56
C ASN A 121 -3.80 3.04 6.43
N GLN A 122 -4.18 1.79 6.12
CA GLN A 122 -5.17 1.01 6.88
C GLN A 122 -6.52 1.72 7.05
N MET A 123 -6.87 2.61 6.11
CA MET A 123 -8.17 3.28 6.10
C MET A 123 -9.17 2.43 5.32
N HIS A 124 -10.21 1.98 6.01
CA HIS A 124 -11.29 1.22 5.39
C HIS A 124 -12.42 2.17 5.00
N PRO A 125 -12.99 2.04 3.79
CA PRO A 125 -14.22 2.74 3.44
C PRO A 125 -15.28 2.50 4.50
N TYR A 126 -15.82 3.58 5.08
CA TYR A 126 -16.89 3.48 6.08
C TYR A 126 -18.10 2.77 5.45
N LYS A 127 -18.55 1.69 6.08
CA LYS A 127 -19.84 1.08 5.77
C LYS A 127 -20.92 2.03 6.30
N LEU A 128 -21.75 2.56 5.40
CA LEU A 128 -22.95 3.30 5.79
C LEU A 128 -23.78 2.40 6.69
N VAL A 129 -23.97 2.80 7.94
CA VAL A 129 -24.92 2.17 8.86
C VAL A 129 -26.22 2.94 8.67
N PRO A 130 -27.25 2.33 8.05
CA PRO A 130 -28.56 2.96 7.97
C PRO A 130 -29.10 3.09 9.41
N THR A 131 -29.20 4.32 9.88
CA THR A 131 -29.82 4.65 11.17
C THR A 131 -31.16 5.31 10.91
N ASN A 132 -32.17 5.03 11.73
CA ASN A 132 -33.45 5.71 11.64
C ASN A 132 -33.26 7.22 11.79
N GLU A 133 -33.89 8.00 10.90
CA GLU A 133 -33.83 9.45 10.96
C GLU A 133 -34.55 9.95 12.22
N LEU A 134 -33.85 10.77 13.01
CA LEU A 134 -34.40 11.37 14.21
C LEU A 134 -35.04 12.71 13.89
N ALA A 135 -36.32 12.86 14.24
CA ALA A 135 -36.95 14.17 14.26
C ALA A 135 -36.24 15.09 15.27
N LYS A 136 -36.26 16.41 14.99
CA LYS A 136 -35.54 17.43 15.77
C LYS A 136 -35.85 17.43 17.27
N ASP A 137 -37.06 17.05 17.65
CA ASP A 137 -37.50 16.99 19.06
C ASP A 137 -37.06 15.69 19.78
N HIS A 138 -36.65 14.66 19.05
CA HIS A 138 -36.20 13.41 19.66
C HIS A 138 -34.80 13.50 20.27
N PHE A 139 -33.96 14.42 19.81
CA PHE A 139 -32.61 14.59 20.35
C PHE A 139 -32.67 14.97 21.84
N ASP A 140 -33.39 16.03 22.17
CA ASP A 140 -33.52 16.53 23.55
C ASP A 140 -34.19 15.50 24.45
N ARG A 141 -35.26 14.84 23.97
CA ARG A 141 -35.96 13.80 24.73
C ARG A 141 -35.08 12.59 25.03
N ARG A 142 -34.26 12.15 24.07
CA ARG A 142 -33.34 11.02 24.26
C ARG A 142 -32.21 11.38 25.23
N ILE A 143 -31.66 12.58 25.13
CA ILE A 143 -30.62 13.06 26.06
C ILE A 143 -31.19 13.13 27.47
N LEU A 144 -32.35 13.76 27.65
CA LEU A 144 -33.01 13.86 28.95
C LEU A 144 -33.28 12.49 29.57
N PHE A 145 -33.79 11.54 28.77
CA PHE A 145 -34.00 10.17 29.22
C PHE A 145 -32.68 9.52 29.70
N CYS A 146 -31.60 9.64 28.93
CA CYS A 146 -30.30 9.10 29.30
C CYS A 146 -29.76 9.73 30.59
N GLU A 147 -29.86 11.06 30.73
CA GLU A 147 -29.44 11.78 31.93
C GLU A 147 -30.22 11.34 33.17
N GLN A 148 -31.54 11.24 33.07
CA GLN A 148 -32.40 10.78 34.15
C GLN A 148 -32.12 9.33 34.55
N MET A 149 -31.96 8.44 33.58
CA MET A 149 -31.62 7.03 33.85
C MET A 149 -30.26 6.91 34.52
N MET A 150 -29.25 7.65 34.05
CA MET A 150 -27.92 7.66 34.66
C MET A 150 -27.97 8.15 36.11
N GLN A 151 -28.74 9.21 36.38
CA GLN A 151 -28.92 9.73 37.74
C GLN A 151 -29.62 8.70 38.64
N MET A 152 -30.72 8.08 38.18
CA MET A 152 -31.44 7.07 38.96
C MET A 152 -30.59 5.84 39.28
N ILE A 153 -29.69 5.44 38.36
CA ILE A 153 -28.72 4.36 38.60
C ILE A 153 -27.67 4.82 39.61
N GLY A 154 -27.13 6.04 39.49
CA GLY A 154 -26.13 6.59 40.40
C GLY A 154 -26.64 6.77 41.83
N ASP A 155 -27.89 7.22 41.98
CA ASP A 155 -28.57 7.41 43.25
C ASP A 155 -29.15 6.09 43.82
N ASN A 156 -28.83 4.93 43.20
CA ASN A 156 -29.34 3.59 43.54
C ASN A 156 -30.88 3.50 43.62
N THR A 157 -31.59 4.41 42.96
CA THR A 157 -33.05 4.45 42.91
C THR A 157 -33.58 3.44 41.90
N LEU A 158 -32.81 3.15 40.84
CA LEU A 158 -33.08 2.11 39.86
C LEU A 158 -31.95 1.08 39.87
N GLN A 159 -32.27 -0.16 40.24
CA GLN A 159 -31.35 -1.29 40.13
C GLN A 159 -31.60 -2.03 38.82
N MET A 160 -30.57 -2.18 37.98
CA MET A 160 -30.69 -2.83 36.66
C MET A 160 -31.17 -4.28 36.75
N GLU A 161 -30.87 -4.96 37.86
CA GLU A 161 -31.34 -6.32 38.17
C GLU A 161 -32.86 -6.43 38.37
N ASN A 162 -33.54 -5.31 38.62
CA ASN A 162 -35.01 -5.25 38.73
C ASN A 162 -35.69 -4.80 37.44
N VAL A 163 -34.92 -4.56 36.36
CA VAL A 163 -35.46 -4.09 35.08
C VAL A 163 -35.61 -5.26 34.12
N LEU A 164 -36.85 -5.49 33.66
CA LEU A 164 -37.14 -6.43 32.59
C LEU A 164 -37.47 -5.66 31.30
N PHE A 165 -36.73 -5.94 30.24
CA PHE A 165 -37.00 -5.40 28.91
C PHE A 165 -37.77 -6.43 28.07
N SER A 166 -38.79 -5.97 27.35
CA SER A 166 -39.52 -6.75 26.36
C SER A 166 -39.68 -5.92 25.09
N ASP A 167 -39.62 -6.57 23.94
CA ASP A 167 -39.87 -5.97 22.63
C ASP A 167 -40.71 -6.93 21.79
N GLU A 168 -41.49 -6.39 20.85
CA GLU A 168 -42.30 -7.15 19.92
C GLU A 168 -41.53 -7.33 18.60
N SER A 169 -41.49 -8.55 18.06
CA SER A 169 -40.87 -8.82 16.76
C SER A 169 -41.85 -9.52 15.83
N THR A 170 -41.87 -9.06 14.58
CA THR A 170 -42.75 -9.60 13.55
C THR A 170 -42.06 -10.76 12.84
N PHE A 171 -42.64 -11.96 12.96
CA PHE A 171 -42.17 -13.15 12.24
C PHE A 171 -42.90 -13.29 10.90
N THR A 172 -42.13 -13.35 9.82
CA THR A 172 -42.67 -13.62 8.48
C THR A 172 -42.83 -15.13 8.24
N LEU A 173 -43.76 -15.52 7.36
CA LEU A 173 -44.04 -16.91 6.97
C LEU A 173 -42.81 -17.69 6.46
N HIS A 174 -41.74 -16.99 6.05
CA HIS A 174 -40.49 -17.59 5.57
C HIS A 174 -39.44 -17.75 6.68
N GLY A 175 -39.80 -17.51 7.94
CA GLY A 175 -38.90 -17.66 9.09
C GLY A 175 -37.90 -16.50 9.28
N HIS A 176 -38.14 -15.35 8.65
CA HIS A 176 -37.37 -14.15 8.92
C HIS A 176 -38.07 -13.33 10.01
N ALA A 177 -37.35 -13.02 11.09
CA ALA A 177 -37.79 -12.09 12.13
C ALA A 177 -37.36 -10.67 11.73
N ALA A 178 -38.32 -9.78 11.58
CA ALA A 178 -38.07 -8.35 11.47
C ALA A 178 -38.23 -7.74 12.87
N ALA A 179 -37.24 -6.95 13.30
CA ALA A 179 -37.42 -6.00 14.38
C ALA A 179 -37.99 -4.73 13.74
N ASP A 180 -39.09 -4.22 14.29
CA ASP A 180 -39.69 -2.95 13.85
C ASP A 180 -38.86 -1.73 14.30
#